data_AF-A0A443RTB7-F1
#
_entry.id   AF-A0A443RTB7-F1
#
_cell.length_a   1.000
_cell.length_b   1.000
_cell.length_c   1.000
_cell.angle_alpha   90.00
_cell.angle_beta   90.00
_cell.angle_gamma   90.00
#
_symmetry.space_group_name_H-M   'P 1'
#
loop_
_entity.id
_entity.type
_entity.pdbx_description
1 polymer ?
#
loop_
_entity_poly.entity_id
_entity_poly.type
_entity_poly.pdbx_seq_one_letter_code
_entity_poly.pdbx_strand_id
1 'polypeptide(L)'
;MFKALRFNKIIKCLKSKGYKKGVTLFGAPRDWRKGPNEMEQYFKGLKKLIEKQYRKTKNRVVLVGHSVGAIMSYIFLLKQTYKWKQKYIRAMIPLASRFGGGFSNWYGYLFDDDPPATSYPSVQRLAERTYPAYTFLMPNAITWNTTVMIETPSKNYTVAGICEFFEKIKFPIGCSMYRDVQVEAMKTMPHPLTSIYCMGGLGIPTPLKLIYSDDDFQSEPIKINGDGDGTINRESLEACL
;
A
#
# COMPACT_ATOMS: atom_id res chain seq x y z
N MET A 1 13.72 23.44 -4.72
CA MET A 1 13.42 22.67 -3.49
C MET A 1 11.93 22.37 -3.43
N PHE A 2 11.48 21.21 -3.93
CA PHE A 2 10.06 20.84 -3.90
C PHE A 2 9.63 20.52 -2.46
N LYS A 3 8.93 21.46 -1.81
CA LYS A 3 8.21 21.18 -0.56
C LYS A 3 6.97 20.37 -0.91
N ALA A 4 7.08 19.05 -0.96
CA ALA A 4 5.89 18.19 -0.99
C ALA A 4 5.17 18.26 0.38
N LEU A 5 4.21 19.18 0.53
CA LEU A 5 3.37 19.35 1.73
C LEU A 5 2.33 18.21 1.86
N ARG A 6 2.74 16.95 2.02
CA ARG A 6 1.78 15.83 2.14
C ARG A 6 1.02 15.84 3.48
N PHE A 7 1.71 15.81 4.62
CA PHE A 7 1.07 15.72 5.95
C PHE A 7 0.83 17.07 6.66
N ASN A 8 1.22 18.20 6.05
CA ASN A 8 1.28 19.48 6.76
C ASN A 8 -0.10 20.00 7.22
N LYS A 9 -1.17 19.75 6.45
CA LYS A 9 -2.54 20.13 6.84
C LYS A 9 -2.99 19.37 8.11
N ILE A 10 -2.79 18.04 8.13
CA ILE A 10 -3.11 17.20 9.29
C ILE A 10 -2.27 17.62 10.50
N ILE A 11 -0.96 17.83 10.32
CA ILE A 11 -0.07 18.27 11.40
C ILE A 11 -0.51 19.64 11.95
N LYS A 12 -0.90 20.59 11.09
CA LYS A 12 -1.40 21.90 11.52
C LYS A 12 -2.70 21.77 12.33
N CYS A 13 -3.63 20.93 11.86
CA CYS A 13 -4.87 20.63 12.59
C CYS A 13 -4.58 20.04 13.97
N LEU A 14 -3.77 18.98 14.06
CA LEU A 14 -3.38 18.36 15.33
C LEU A 14 -2.70 19.36 16.27
N LYS A 15 -1.81 20.22 15.75
CA LYS A 15 -1.19 21.28 16.55
C LYS A 15 -2.21 22.27 17.12
N SER A 16 -3.22 22.66 16.33
CA SER A 16 -4.30 23.53 16.81
C SER A 16 -5.16 22.88 17.90
N LYS A 17 -5.13 21.54 18.00
CA LYS A 17 -5.76 20.75 19.06
C LYS A 17 -4.81 20.42 20.22
N GLY A 18 -3.63 21.05 20.29
CA GLY A 18 -2.68 20.92 21.40
C GLY A 18 -1.57 19.88 21.21
N TYR A 19 -1.50 19.18 20.07
CA TYR A 19 -0.39 18.27 19.80
C TYR A 19 0.92 19.02 19.54
N LYS A 20 2.02 18.52 20.09
CA LYS A 20 3.36 19.13 20.01
C LYS A 20 4.30 18.21 19.24
N LYS A 21 4.85 18.70 18.12
CA LYS A 21 5.83 17.96 17.30
C LYS A 21 7.03 17.57 18.17
N GLY A 22 7.43 16.30 18.12
CA GLY A 22 8.55 15.77 18.92
C GLY A 22 8.24 15.52 20.39
N VAL A 23 6.99 15.76 20.84
CA VAL A 23 6.55 15.52 22.22
C VAL A 23 5.34 14.61 22.28
N THR A 24 4.26 14.94 21.56
CA THR A 24 3.05 14.11 21.46
C THR A 24 2.71 13.74 20.02
N LEU A 25 3.42 14.31 19.04
CA LEU A 25 3.27 14.02 17.62
C LEU A 25 4.63 13.69 16.99
N PHE A 26 4.75 12.48 16.45
CA PHE A 26 5.99 11.96 15.87
C PHE A 26 5.73 11.42 14.47
N GLY A 27 6.72 11.61 13.59
CA GLY A 27 6.80 10.87 12.34
C GLY A 27 7.63 9.61 12.54
N ALA A 28 7.25 8.53 11.84
CA ALA A 28 8.03 7.31 11.72
C ALA A 28 8.36 7.08 10.24
N PRO A 29 9.30 7.83 9.65
CA PRO A 29 9.66 7.65 8.25
C PRO A 29 10.36 6.30 8.03
N ARG A 30 10.21 5.75 6.83
CA ARG A 30 10.89 4.53 6.37
C ARG A 30 11.41 4.73 4.95
N ASP A 31 12.30 3.84 4.50
CA ASP A 31 12.55 3.68 3.07
C ASP A 31 11.29 3.09 2.44
N TRP A 32 10.63 3.89 1.60
CA TRP A 32 9.35 3.55 1.01
C TRP A 32 9.47 2.62 -0.20
N ARG A 33 10.68 2.47 -0.76
CA ARG A 33 10.97 1.59 -1.90
C ARG A 33 11.01 0.11 -1.51
N LYS A 34 11.37 -0.14 -0.24
CA LYS A 34 11.62 -1.46 0.35
C LYS A 34 10.32 -2.16 0.79
N GLY A 35 10.28 -3.48 0.60
CA GLY A 35 9.14 -4.34 0.97
C GLY A 35 9.12 -4.70 2.47
N PRO A 36 8.06 -5.35 2.98
CA PRO A 36 7.94 -5.70 4.40
C PRO A 36 9.04 -6.65 4.92
N ASN A 37 9.58 -7.49 4.04
CA ASN A 37 10.70 -8.39 4.29
C ASN A 37 11.99 -7.65 4.70
N GLU A 38 12.14 -6.38 4.30
CA GLU A 38 13.32 -5.55 4.57
C GLU A 38 13.09 -4.52 5.69
N MET A 39 11.95 -4.60 6.40
CA MET A 39 11.52 -3.57 7.37
C MET A 39 11.84 -3.89 8.84
N GLU A 40 12.64 -4.91 9.12
CA GLU A 40 12.87 -5.37 10.50
C GLU A 40 13.40 -4.24 11.42
N GLN A 41 14.43 -3.51 10.97
CA GLN A 41 15.01 -2.42 11.76
C GLN A 41 14.04 -1.26 11.94
N TYR A 42 13.22 -0.96 10.92
CA TYR A 42 12.15 0.03 11.02
C TYR A 42 11.12 -0.39 12.08
N PHE A 43 10.67 -1.65 12.07
CA PHE A 43 9.71 -2.15 13.06
C PHE A 43 10.27 -2.15 14.49
N LYS A 44 11.55 -2.51 14.67
CA LYS A 44 12.25 -2.39 15.96
C LYS A 44 12.30 -0.93 16.42
N GLY A 45 12.61 0.00 15.52
CA GLY A 45 12.61 1.44 15.79
C GLY A 45 11.23 1.98 16.18
N LEU A 46 10.19 1.61 15.44
CA LEU A 46 8.80 1.98 15.71
C LEU A 46 8.35 1.48 17.09
N LYS A 47 8.63 0.21 17.41
CA LYS A 47 8.34 -0.37 18.73
C LYS A 47 9.01 0.42 19.86
N LYS A 48 10.31 0.70 19.74
CA LYS A 48 11.07 1.50 20.72
C LYS A 48 10.49 2.90 20.89
N LEU A 49 10.10 3.55 19.78
CA LEU A 49 9.46 4.87 19.82
C LEU A 49 8.16 4.83 20.61
N ILE A 50 7.28 3.88 20.31
CA ILE A 50 5.99 3.71 20.99
C ILE A 50 6.19 3.48 22.50
N GLU A 51 7.06 2.55 22.88
CA GLU A 51 7.34 2.25 24.29
C GLU A 51 7.98 3.43 25.03
N LYS A 52 8.83 4.22 24.35
CA LYS A 52 9.42 5.44 24.91
C LYS A 52 8.34 6.49 25.17
N GLN A 53 7.42 6.71 24.22
CA GLN A 53 6.36 7.70 24.40
C GLN A 53 5.34 7.28 25.45
N TYR A 54 4.99 5.99 25.50
CA TYR A 54 4.14 5.48 26.57
C TYR A 54 4.77 5.66 27.95
N ARG A 55 6.08 5.41 28.11
CA ARG A 55 6.76 5.62 29.40
C ARG A 55 6.72 7.08 29.86
N LYS A 56 6.87 8.02 28.91
CA LYS A 56 6.87 9.47 29.19
C LYS A 56 5.49 10.04 29.47
N THR A 57 4.47 9.60 28.73
CA THR A 57 3.14 10.23 28.76
C THR A 57 2.10 9.39 29.50
N LYS A 58 2.39 8.12 29.76
CA LYS A 58 1.45 7.09 30.23
C LYS A 58 0.21 6.91 29.35
N ASN A 59 0.25 7.46 28.13
CA ASN A 59 -0.82 7.38 27.16
C ASN A 59 -0.50 6.35 26.08
N ARG A 60 -1.53 5.58 25.71
CA ARG A 60 -1.50 4.65 24.57
C ARG A 60 -1.42 5.43 23.26
N VAL A 61 -0.68 4.90 22.29
CA VAL A 61 -0.41 5.55 21.00
C VAL A 61 -1.51 5.25 19.99
N VAL A 62 -1.92 6.29 19.24
CA VAL A 62 -2.74 6.13 18.02
C VAL A 62 -1.80 6.08 16.82
N LEU A 63 -1.86 5.02 16.03
CA LEU A 63 -1.10 4.89 14.79
C LEU A 63 -1.92 5.42 13.63
N VAL A 64 -1.41 6.41 12.91
CA VAL A 64 -2.02 6.93 11.70
C VAL A 64 -1.12 6.61 10.52
N GLY A 65 -1.62 5.83 9.58
CA GLY A 65 -0.91 5.47 8.36
C GLY A 65 -1.68 5.92 7.14
N HIS A 66 -0.99 6.36 6.09
CA HIS A 66 -1.59 6.73 4.82
C HIS A 66 -1.10 5.79 3.72
N SER A 67 -1.99 5.28 2.87
CA SER A 67 -1.66 4.39 1.77
C SER A 67 -0.77 3.23 2.24
N VAL A 68 0.38 3.00 1.63
CA VAL A 68 1.34 1.95 2.02
C VAL A 68 1.80 2.05 3.48
N GLY A 69 1.79 3.25 4.08
CA GLY A 69 2.14 3.42 5.50
C GLY A 69 1.13 2.78 6.44
N ALA A 70 -0.14 2.70 6.04
CA ALA A 70 -1.19 2.03 6.81
C ALA A 70 -0.95 0.52 6.86
N ILE A 71 -0.74 -0.11 5.70
CA ILE A 71 -0.51 -1.56 5.63
C ILE A 71 0.78 -1.97 6.39
N MET A 72 1.82 -1.14 6.36
CA MET A 72 3.04 -1.36 7.15
C MET A 72 2.78 -1.27 8.66
N SER A 73 1.90 -0.36 9.08
CA SER A 73 1.47 -0.26 10.48
C SER A 73 0.64 -1.47 10.91
N TYR A 74 -0.20 -1.97 10.00
CA TYR A 74 -0.95 -3.21 10.23
C TYR A 74 -0.02 -4.43 10.37
N ILE A 75 0.91 -4.65 9.44
CA ILE A 75 1.92 -5.72 9.53
C ILE A 75 2.72 -5.61 10.83
N PHE A 76 3.10 -4.39 11.23
CA PHE A 76 3.77 -4.17 12.51
C PHE A 76 2.94 -4.68 13.69
N LEU A 77 1.63 -4.38 13.73
CA LEU A 77 0.72 -4.83 14.78
C LEU A 77 0.48 -6.34 14.76
N LEU A 78 0.46 -6.97 13.59
CA LEU A 78 0.37 -8.43 13.49
C LEU A 78 1.61 -9.13 14.09
N LYS A 79 2.77 -8.48 14.03
CA LYS A 79 4.01 -8.98 14.64
C LYS A 79 4.11 -8.73 16.15
N GLN A 80 3.15 -8.06 16.78
CA GLN A 80 3.15 -7.80 18.23
C GLN A 80 2.17 -8.71 18.97
N THR A 81 2.53 -9.08 20.20
CA THR A 81 1.65 -9.86 21.08
C THR A 81 0.41 -9.08 21.48
N TYR A 82 -0.68 -9.79 21.78
CA TYR A 82 -1.91 -9.18 22.28
C TYR A 82 -1.67 -8.29 23.50
N LYS A 83 -0.94 -8.80 24.51
CA LYS A 83 -0.59 -8.06 25.73
C LYS A 83 0.17 -6.76 25.44
N TRP A 84 1.08 -6.78 24.45
CA TRP A 84 1.80 -5.57 24.04
C TRP A 84 0.85 -4.55 23.41
N LYS A 85 -0.01 -4.98 22.49
CA LYS A 85 -0.99 -4.09 21.84
C LYS A 85 -1.95 -3.45 22.84
N GLN A 86 -2.49 -4.24 23.78
CA GLN A 86 -3.40 -3.72 24.82
C GLN A 86 -2.72 -2.68 25.73
N LYS A 87 -1.43 -2.87 26.01
CA LYS A 87 -0.66 -1.93 26.84
C LYS A 87 -0.29 -0.64 26.12
N TYR A 88 0.09 -0.70 24.85
CA TYR A 88 0.74 0.42 24.16
C TYR A 88 -0.08 1.10 23.07
N ILE A 89 -1.07 0.43 22.49
CA ILE A 89 -1.81 0.91 21.32
C ILE A 89 -3.24 1.26 21.73
N ARG A 90 -3.66 2.48 21.38
CA ARG A 90 -5.02 2.96 21.59
C ARG A 90 -5.89 2.59 20.40
N ALA A 91 -5.40 2.87 19.21
CA ALA A 91 -6.10 2.63 17.95
C ALA A 91 -5.13 2.67 16.76
N MET A 92 -5.60 2.15 15.62
CA MET A 92 -5.01 2.35 14.30
C MET A 92 -6.01 3.06 13.39
N ILE A 93 -5.54 4.06 12.63
CA ILE A 93 -6.33 4.81 11.65
C ILE A 93 -5.63 4.67 10.29
N PRO A 94 -6.00 3.66 9.48
CA PRO A 94 -5.58 3.57 8.09
C PRO A 94 -6.36 4.59 7.23
N LEU A 95 -5.64 5.49 6.58
CA LEU A 95 -6.15 6.47 5.62
C LEU A 95 -5.81 6.03 4.19
N ALA A 96 -6.83 5.82 3.35
CA ALA A 96 -6.71 5.39 1.96
C ALA A 96 -5.73 4.21 1.80
N SER A 97 -5.91 3.16 2.60
CA SER A 97 -4.98 2.03 2.66
C SER A 97 -5.27 1.02 1.56
N ARG A 98 -4.21 0.45 0.97
CA ARG A 98 -4.29 -0.57 -0.09
C ARG A 98 -4.29 -1.99 0.49
N PHE A 99 -5.22 -2.32 1.38
CA PHE A 99 -5.20 -3.63 2.05
C PHE A 99 -5.29 -4.80 1.05
N GLY A 100 -6.06 -4.61 -0.03
CA GLY A 100 -6.17 -5.56 -1.13
C GLY A 100 -5.03 -5.55 -2.15
N GLY A 101 -4.01 -4.71 -2.00
CA GLY A 101 -3.17 -4.30 -3.14
C GLY A 101 -4.02 -3.47 -4.13
N GLY A 102 -3.67 -3.42 -5.42
CA GLY A 102 -4.57 -2.75 -6.37
C GLY A 102 -4.14 -2.80 -7.82
N PHE A 103 -5.13 -2.63 -8.70
CA PHE A 103 -4.91 -2.64 -10.14
C PHE A 103 -3.92 -1.54 -10.57
N SER A 104 -3.91 -0.39 -9.90
CA SER A 104 -2.95 0.69 -10.17
C SER A 104 -1.49 0.24 -10.19
N ASN A 105 -1.11 -0.72 -9.34
CA ASN A 105 0.26 -1.23 -9.30
C ASN A 105 0.57 -2.13 -10.48
N TRP A 106 -0.39 -2.95 -10.91
CA TRP A 106 -0.27 -3.75 -12.13
C TRP A 106 -0.20 -2.83 -13.36
N TYR A 107 -1.10 -1.85 -13.41
CA TYR A 107 -1.16 -0.84 -14.46
C TYR A 107 0.15 -0.05 -14.62
N GLY A 108 0.78 0.41 -13.54
CA GLY A 108 2.06 1.12 -13.66
C GLY A 108 3.27 0.25 -14.05
N TYR A 109 3.11 -1.08 -14.14
CA TYR A 109 4.11 -1.89 -14.87
C TYR A 109 3.99 -1.70 -16.39
N LEU A 110 2.86 -1.24 -16.91
CA LEU A 110 2.62 -1.04 -18.34
C LEU A 110 2.74 0.44 -18.73
N PHE A 111 2.23 1.36 -17.91
CA PHE A 111 2.10 2.79 -18.23
C PHE A 111 2.99 3.70 -17.37
N ASP A 112 3.31 4.89 -17.89
CA ASP A 112 4.18 5.91 -17.26
C ASP A 112 3.39 7.20 -16.93
N ASP A 113 2.20 7.10 -16.35
CA ASP A 113 1.26 8.22 -16.14
C ASP A 113 1.06 8.62 -14.66
N ASP A 114 1.83 8.00 -13.76
CA ASP A 114 2.02 8.43 -12.38
C ASP A 114 2.65 9.85 -12.34
N PRO A 115 2.25 10.75 -11.43
CA PRO A 115 3.06 11.93 -11.11
C PRO A 115 4.06 11.61 -9.98
N PRO A 116 5.37 11.87 -10.15
CA PRO A 116 5.99 12.73 -11.18
C PRO A 116 6.48 12.01 -12.45
N ALA A 117 6.10 10.75 -12.73
CA ALA A 117 6.54 10.02 -13.94
C ALA A 117 6.32 10.79 -15.25
N THR A 118 5.33 11.67 -15.31
CA THR A 118 5.14 12.59 -16.45
C THR A 118 6.34 13.51 -16.74
N SER A 119 7.30 13.66 -15.82
CA SER A 119 8.50 14.48 -16.00
C SER A 119 9.67 13.70 -16.62
N TYR A 120 9.75 12.38 -16.41
CA TYR A 120 10.79 11.49 -16.96
C TYR A 120 10.25 10.05 -17.13
N PRO A 121 9.34 9.82 -18.11
CA PRO A 121 8.47 8.64 -18.15
C PRO A 121 9.23 7.30 -18.12
N SER A 122 10.18 7.13 -19.04
CA SER A 122 10.91 5.86 -19.21
C SER A 122 11.87 5.56 -18.06
N VAL A 123 12.50 6.58 -17.47
CA VAL A 123 13.45 6.42 -16.35
C VAL A 123 12.71 6.10 -15.06
N GLN A 124 11.56 6.74 -14.84
CA GLN A 124 10.80 6.54 -13.61
C GLN A 124 10.19 5.14 -13.55
N ARG A 125 9.54 4.64 -14.61
CA ARG A 125 9.02 3.27 -14.60
C ARG A 125 10.13 2.25 -14.43
N LEU A 126 11.26 2.40 -15.13
CA LEU A 126 12.40 1.50 -14.95
C LEU A 126 12.88 1.49 -13.48
N ALA A 127 12.91 2.65 -12.82
CA ALA A 127 13.26 2.73 -11.40
C ALA A 127 12.18 2.11 -10.49
N GLU A 128 10.90 2.41 -10.71
CA GLU A 128 9.78 1.91 -9.89
C GLU A 128 9.66 0.39 -9.94
N ARG A 129 9.89 -0.21 -11.12
CA ARG A 129 9.95 -1.66 -11.28
C ARG A 129 10.99 -2.31 -10.37
N THR A 130 12.04 -1.59 -9.97
CA THR A 130 13.06 -2.09 -9.03
C THR A 130 12.66 -2.04 -7.56
N TYR A 131 11.53 -1.40 -7.21
CA TYR A 131 11.13 -1.22 -5.81
C TYR A 131 10.32 -2.43 -5.31
N PRO A 132 10.81 -3.22 -4.33
CA PRO A 132 10.04 -4.35 -3.80
C PRO A 132 8.71 -3.94 -3.14
N ALA A 133 8.60 -2.69 -2.66
CA ALA A 133 7.33 -2.16 -2.19
C ALA A 133 6.26 -2.10 -3.29
N TYR A 134 6.66 -1.97 -4.55
CA TYR A 134 5.74 -1.86 -5.68
C TYR A 134 5.14 -3.22 -6.03
N THR A 135 5.95 -4.29 -6.06
CA THR A 135 5.45 -5.67 -6.20
C THR A 135 4.60 -6.10 -5.01
N PHE A 136 4.92 -5.64 -3.80
CA PHE A 136 4.13 -5.93 -2.60
C PHE A 136 2.68 -5.39 -2.67
N LEU A 137 2.46 -4.33 -3.45
CA LEU A 137 1.15 -3.70 -3.62
C LEU A 137 0.37 -4.26 -4.81
N MET A 138 0.90 -5.28 -5.49
CA MET A 138 0.13 -6.01 -6.49
C MET A 138 -1.16 -6.58 -5.86
N PRO A 139 -2.24 -6.72 -6.65
CA PRO A 139 -3.49 -7.30 -6.20
C PRO A 139 -3.29 -8.64 -5.47
N ASN A 140 -3.89 -8.79 -4.29
CA ASN A 140 -3.84 -10.04 -3.55
C ASN A 140 -5.08 -10.92 -3.81
N ALA A 141 -4.92 -12.23 -3.61
CA ALA A 141 -5.97 -13.20 -3.91
C ALA A 141 -7.17 -13.14 -2.95
N ILE A 142 -7.03 -12.53 -1.78
CA ILE A 142 -8.13 -12.42 -0.80
C ILE A 142 -9.16 -11.42 -1.29
N THR A 143 -8.69 -10.28 -1.82
CA THR A 143 -9.57 -9.23 -2.32
C THR A 143 -9.99 -9.45 -3.77
N TRP A 144 -9.09 -10.00 -4.59
CA TRP A 144 -9.24 -9.97 -6.06
C TRP A 144 -9.31 -11.34 -6.73
N ASN A 145 -9.51 -12.41 -5.96
CA ASN A 145 -9.36 -13.82 -6.36
C ASN A 145 -9.62 -14.11 -7.85
N THR A 146 -10.86 -13.94 -8.30
CA THR A 146 -11.33 -14.26 -9.65
C THR A 146 -11.45 -13.03 -10.55
N THR A 147 -11.08 -11.85 -10.07
CA THR A 147 -11.20 -10.60 -10.83
C THR A 147 -10.23 -10.61 -12.01
N VAL A 148 -10.78 -10.51 -13.22
CA VAL A 148 -10.00 -10.33 -14.45
C VAL A 148 -9.58 -8.86 -14.55
N MET A 149 -8.28 -8.63 -14.54
CA MET A 149 -7.68 -7.28 -14.54
C MET A 149 -7.02 -6.92 -15.86
N ILE A 150 -6.55 -7.91 -16.61
CA ILE A 150 -6.10 -7.71 -18.00
C ILE A 150 -6.76 -8.79 -18.85
N GLU A 151 -7.39 -8.38 -19.94
CA GLU A 151 -7.99 -9.26 -20.93
C GLU A 151 -7.26 -9.09 -22.27
N THR A 152 -6.95 -10.20 -22.91
CA THR A 152 -6.38 -10.29 -24.25
C THR A 152 -7.21 -11.30 -25.07
N PRO A 153 -7.06 -11.36 -26.41
CA PRO A 153 -7.83 -12.28 -27.24
C PRO A 153 -7.71 -13.75 -26.80
N SER A 154 -6.52 -14.17 -26.36
CA SER A 154 -6.27 -15.55 -25.95
C SER A 154 -6.40 -15.80 -24.45
N LYS A 155 -6.43 -14.76 -23.60
CA LYS A 155 -6.25 -14.93 -22.16
C LYS A 155 -6.87 -13.85 -21.26
N ASN A 156 -7.35 -14.31 -20.11
CA ASN A 156 -7.70 -13.48 -18.96
C ASN A 156 -6.64 -13.59 -17.86
N TYR A 157 -6.08 -12.45 -17.45
CA TYR A 157 -5.14 -12.34 -16.34
C TYR A 157 -5.89 -11.94 -15.06
N THR A 158 -5.90 -12.86 -14.10
CA THR A 158 -6.30 -12.63 -12.70
C THR A 158 -5.06 -12.57 -11.81
N VAL A 159 -5.22 -12.43 -10.49
CA VAL A 159 -4.10 -12.48 -9.53
C VAL A 159 -3.19 -13.71 -9.74
N ALA A 160 -3.76 -14.85 -10.16
CA ALA A 160 -2.99 -16.06 -10.44
C ALA A 160 -1.99 -15.90 -11.60
N GLY A 161 -2.26 -14.97 -12.53
CA GLY A 161 -1.45 -14.69 -13.72
C GLY A 161 -0.33 -13.67 -13.52
N ILE A 162 -0.08 -13.18 -12.30
CA ILE A 162 0.92 -12.12 -12.05
C ILE A 162 2.34 -12.54 -12.48
N CYS A 163 2.76 -13.77 -12.19
CA CYS A 163 4.11 -14.22 -12.56
C CYS A 163 4.27 -14.39 -14.08
N GLU A 164 3.25 -14.92 -14.75
CA GLU A 164 3.25 -15.03 -16.21
C GLU A 164 3.23 -13.65 -16.87
N PHE A 165 2.49 -12.69 -16.31
CA PHE A 165 2.55 -11.29 -16.74
C PHE A 165 3.98 -10.74 -16.70
N PHE A 166 4.74 -11.01 -15.62
CA PHE A 166 6.13 -10.56 -15.52
C PHE A 166 7.04 -11.17 -16.60
N GLU A 167 6.82 -12.43 -16.95
CA GLU A 167 7.51 -13.06 -18.08
C GLU A 167 7.16 -12.39 -19.40
N LYS A 168 5.86 -12.13 -19.63
CA LYS A 168 5.34 -11.49 -20.85
C LYS A 168 5.97 -10.10 -21.09
N ILE A 169 6.10 -9.28 -20.04
CA ILE A 169 6.72 -7.95 -20.15
C ILE A 169 8.26 -7.98 -20.09
N LYS A 170 8.87 -9.18 -20.20
CA LYS A 170 10.33 -9.40 -20.14
C LYS A 170 10.97 -8.86 -18.85
N PHE A 171 10.27 -9.00 -17.73
CA PHE A 171 10.73 -8.60 -16.40
C PHE A 171 10.62 -9.75 -15.38
N PRO A 172 11.31 -10.89 -15.61
CA PRO A 172 11.13 -12.11 -14.81
C PRO A 172 11.50 -11.94 -13.32
N ILE A 173 12.43 -11.02 -13.00
CA ILE A 173 12.78 -10.69 -11.60
C ILE A 173 11.58 -10.17 -10.80
N GLY A 174 10.58 -9.58 -11.48
CA GLY A 174 9.34 -9.12 -10.85
C GLY A 174 8.57 -10.25 -10.15
N CYS A 175 8.56 -11.46 -10.70
CA CYS A 175 7.92 -12.61 -10.05
C CYS A 175 8.67 -13.03 -8.77
N SER A 176 10.00 -13.03 -8.78
CA SER A 176 10.81 -13.29 -7.58
C SER A 176 10.56 -12.23 -6.52
N MET A 177 10.63 -10.95 -6.90
CA MET A 177 10.32 -9.83 -6.01
C MET A 177 8.90 -9.93 -5.44
N TYR A 178 7.90 -10.29 -6.25
CA TYR A 178 6.53 -10.48 -5.80
C TYR A 178 6.40 -11.60 -4.77
N ARG A 179 7.10 -12.72 -4.95
CA ARG A 179 7.11 -13.84 -3.99
C ARG A 179 7.82 -13.48 -2.68
N ASP A 180 8.97 -12.80 -2.77
CA ASP A 180 9.82 -12.49 -1.61
C ASP A 180 9.21 -11.49 -0.63
N VAL A 181 8.33 -10.61 -1.13
CA VAL A 181 7.69 -9.56 -0.32
C VAL A 181 6.37 -10.00 0.31
N GLN A 182 5.88 -11.22 0.00
CA GLN A 182 4.67 -11.73 0.61
C GLN A 182 4.83 -11.90 2.12
N VAL A 183 3.78 -11.53 2.86
CA VAL A 183 3.74 -11.66 4.31
C VAL A 183 2.69 -12.70 4.66
N GLU A 184 3.09 -13.80 5.30
CA GLU A 184 2.18 -14.92 5.60
C GLU A 184 0.90 -14.47 6.33
N ALA A 185 1.04 -13.60 7.33
CA ALA A 185 -0.11 -13.08 8.07
C ALA A 185 -1.05 -12.19 7.24
N MET A 186 -0.60 -11.69 6.08
CA MET A 186 -1.46 -10.96 5.14
C MET A 186 -2.31 -11.91 4.29
N LYS A 187 -2.02 -13.22 4.22
CA LYS A 187 -2.81 -14.19 3.44
C LYS A 187 -4.19 -14.48 4.02
N THR A 188 -4.43 -14.14 5.29
CA THR A 188 -5.73 -14.29 5.96
C THR A 188 -6.26 -12.97 6.51
N MET A 189 -5.47 -11.88 6.41
CA MET A 189 -5.76 -10.54 6.93
C MET A 189 -6.53 -10.53 8.27
N PRO A 190 -5.98 -11.12 9.35
CA PRO A 190 -6.70 -11.22 10.62
C PRO A 190 -6.82 -9.86 11.32
N HIS A 191 -7.95 -9.61 11.98
CA HIS A 191 -8.16 -8.38 12.75
C HIS A 191 -6.99 -8.11 13.72
N PRO A 192 -6.43 -6.87 13.78
CA PRO A 192 -5.19 -6.60 14.52
C PRO A 192 -5.34 -6.64 16.05
N LEU A 193 -6.54 -6.93 16.58
CA LEU A 193 -6.88 -6.97 18.00
C LEU A 193 -6.61 -5.63 18.71
N THR A 194 -6.89 -4.54 18.01
CA THR A 194 -6.92 -3.16 18.54
C THR A 194 -8.05 -2.41 17.82
N SER A 195 -8.52 -1.29 18.37
CA SER A 195 -9.51 -0.46 17.67
C SER A 195 -8.94 0.02 16.34
N ILE A 196 -9.68 -0.19 15.26
CA ILE A 196 -9.31 0.24 13.91
C ILE A 196 -10.40 1.15 13.34
N TYR A 197 -10.00 2.23 12.67
CA TYR A 197 -10.92 3.19 12.05
C TYR A 197 -10.52 3.39 10.59
N CYS A 198 -11.11 2.61 9.70
CA CYS A 198 -10.83 2.68 8.27
C CYS A 198 -11.46 3.89 7.61
N MET A 199 -10.66 4.60 6.82
CA MET A 199 -11.11 5.76 6.04
C MET A 199 -10.57 5.63 4.62
N GLY A 200 -11.46 5.63 3.62
CA GLY A 200 -11.13 5.60 2.19
C GLY A 200 -12.07 6.53 1.43
N GLY A 201 -11.59 7.06 0.30
CA GLY A 201 -12.44 7.83 -0.62
C GLY A 201 -13.14 6.91 -1.60
N LEU A 202 -14.41 7.18 -1.90
CA LEU A 202 -15.20 6.46 -2.89
C LEU A 202 -15.88 7.48 -3.82
N GLY A 203 -16.45 7.01 -4.93
CA GLY A 203 -17.17 7.81 -5.92
C GLY A 203 -16.29 8.42 -7.02
N ILE A 204 -14.99 8.10 -7.04
CA ILE A 204 -14.06 8.58 -8.08
C ILE A 204 -13.74 7.42 -9.03
N PRO A 205 -13.99 7.58 -10.35
CA PRO A 205 -13.62 6.58 -11.34
C PRO A 205 -12.14 6.19 -11.22
N THR A 206 -11.89 4.91 -10.99
CA THR A 206 -10.55 4.38 -10.70
C THR A 206 -10.24 3.22 -11.64
N PRO A 207 -9.11 3.21 -12.38
CA PRO A 207 -8.76 2.11 -13.28
C PRO A 207 -8.83 0.76 -12.57
N LEU A 208 -9.45 -0.22 -13.22
CA LEU A 208 -9.66 -1.57 -12.66
C LEU A 208 -9.30 -2.68 -13.65
N LYS A 209 -9.49 -2.45 -14.95
CA LYS A 209 -9.25 -3.46 -15.98
C LYS A 209 -8.76 -2.85 -17.29
N LEU A 210 -7.91 -3.59 -18.00
CA LEU A 210 -7.51 -3.31 -19.37
C LEU A 210 -8.01 -4.42 -20.30
N ILE A 211 -8.47 -4.02 -21.49
CA ILE A 211 -8.84 -4.94 -22.56
C ILE A 211 -7.96 -4.62 -23.77
N TYR A 212 -7.07 -5.54 -24.11
CA TYR A 212 -6.18 -5.44 -25.27
C TYR A 212 -6.78 -6.15 -26.48
N SER A 213 -6.52 -5.60 -27.66
CA SER A 213 -6.83 -6.25 -28.95
C SER A 213 -5.75 -7.23 -29.42
N ASP A 214 -4.61 -7.26 -28.73
CA ASP A 214 -3.47 -8.15 -28.97
C ASP A 214 -3.05 -8.87 -27.68
N ASP A 215 -2.27 -9.94 -27.83
CA ASP A 215 -1.77 -10.72 -26.68
C ASP A 215 -0.44 -10.21 -26.13
N ASP A 216 0.22 -9.24 -26.78
CA ASP A 216 1.56 -8.75 -26.45
C ASP A 216 1.56 -7.43 -25.67
N PHE A 217 0.38 -6.95 -25.29
CA PHE A 217 0.17 -5.67 -24.62
C PHE A 217 0.70 -4.45 -25.40
N GLN A 218 0.72 -4.53 -26.74
CA GLN A 218 1.25 -3.48 -27.61
C GLN A 218 0.19 -2.52 -28.15
N SER A 219 -1.06 -2.97 -28.31
CA SER A 219 -2.17 -2.09 -28.70
C SER A 219 -2.56 -1.15 -27.57
N GLU A 220 -3.16 -0.01 -27.90
CA GLU A 220 -3.78 0.84 -26.88
C GLU A 220 -5.01 0.11 -26.31
N PRO A 221 -5.03 -0.22 -25.00
CA PRO A 221 -6.13 -0.98 -24.44
C PRO A 221 -7.33 -0.09 -24.12
N ILE A 222 -8.51 -0.69 -24.11
CA ILE A 222 -9.70 -0.08 -23.51
C ILE A 222 -9.53 -0.13 -21.98
N LYS A 223 -9.59 1.05 -21.34
CA LYS A 223 -9.51 1.20 -19.89
C LYS A 223 -10.89 1.17 -19.27
N ILE A 224 -11.14 0.23 -18.37
CA ILE A 224 -12.38 0.15 -17.59
C ILE A 224 -12.10 0.62 -16.17
N ASN A 225 -12.92 1.57 -15.72
CA ASN A 225 -12.86 2.11 -14.37
C ASN A 225 -13.90 1.44 -13.47
N GLY A 226 -13.48 1.09 -12.25
CA GLY A 226 -14.37 0.79 -11.14
C GLY A 226 -14.54 2.00 -10.22
N ASP A 227 -15.15 1.79 -9.06
CA ASP A 227 -15.24 2.80 -8.01
C ASP A 227 -13.96 2.84 -7.16
N GLY A 228 -13.66 4.00 -6.56
CA GLY A 228 -12.50 4.18 -5.69
C GLY A 228 -12.19 5.65 -5.40
N ASP A 229 -10.92 5.93 -5.09
CA ASP A 229 -10.41 7.27 -4.80
C ASP A 229 -9.63 7.92 -5.97
N GLY A 230 -9.70 7.33 -7.16
CA GLY A 230 -8.94 7.70 -8.35
C GLY A 230 -7.60 6.98 -8.46
N THR A 231 -7.18 6.21 -7.45
CA THR A 231 -5.98 5.36 -7.51
C THR A 231 -6.21 3.98 -6.90
N ILE A 232 -6.91 3.90 -5.77
CA ILE A 232 -7.20 2.67 -5.04
C ILE A 232 -8.67 2.35 -5.24
N ASN A 233 -8.93 1.17 -5.79
CA ASN A 233 -10.28 0.68 -6.00
C ASN A 233 -11.00 0.38 -4.67
N ARG A 234 -12.33 0.51 -4.67
CA ARG A 234 -13.22 0.27 -3.52
C ARG A 234 -12.89 -1.02 -2.79
N GLU A 235 -12.75 -2.13 -3.50
CA GLU A 235 -12.55 -3.46 -2.93
C GLU A 235 -11.28 -3.52 -2.07
N SER A 236 -10.23 -2.79 -2.45
CA SER A 236 -8.99 -2.71 -1.68
C SER A 236 -9.09 -1.78 -0.47
N LEU A 237 -9.87 -0.70 -0.58
CA LEU A 237 -10.15 0.22 0.52
C LEU A 237 -11.03 -0.45 1.59
N GLU A 238 -12.02 -1.22 1.16
CA GLU A 238 -12.99 -1.92 2.01
C GLU A 238 -12.43 -3.22 2.59
N ALA A 239 -11.28 -3.71 2.13
CA ALA A 239 -10.64 -4.93 2.65
C ALA A 239 -10.19 -4.86 4.13
N CYS A 240 -10.44 -3.76 4.83
CA CYS A 240 -10.25 -3.65 6.27
C CYS A 240 -11.54 -3.57 7.11
N LEU A 241 -12.70 -3.67 6.45
CA LEU A 241 -14.02 -3.84 7.06
C LEU A 241 -14.25 -5.32 7.41
#